data_AF-A0A538H0U2-F1
#
_entry.id   AF-A0A538H0U2-F1
#
_cell.length_a   1.000
_cell.length_b   1.000
_cell.length_c   1.000
_cell.angle_alpha   90.00
_cell.angle_beta   90.00
_cell.angle_gamma   90.00
#
_symmetry.space_group_name_H-M   'P 1'
#
loop_
_entity.id
_entity.type
_entity.pdbx_description
1 polymer ?
#
loop_
_entity_poly.entity_id
_entity_poly.type
_entity_poly.pdbx_seq_one_letter_code
_entity_poly.pdbx_strand_id
1 'polypeptide(L)'
;MKRIVLLTVLAGLVAAGTALAGANGPSATGGSHLVAHDVFGLQTLELQDFGFNATLKDVGSADGWFNYRDVEDGTPFSADGPVTCLTVIGRDAWIGGVIRKSNDPTVEGLGAWWHVTDNGEGANDPPDVTTFLGIGSLAATQAFCDNHPAYRFPFAIDGGNIQVPPS
;
A
#
# COMPACT_ATOMS: atom_id res chain seq x y z
N MET A 1 24.13 -73.84 21.42
CA MET A 1 23.61 -73.73 20.04
C MET A 1 23.14 -72.30 19.83
N LYS A 2 23.65 -71.65 18.77
CA LYS A 2 23.50 -70.22 18.44
C LYS A 2 22.04 -69.85 18.15
N ARG A 3 21.58 -68.71 18.69
CA ARG A 3 20.53 -67.88 18.06
C ARG A 3 20.96 -66.42 18.14
N ILE A 4 21.22 -65.87 16.96
CA ILE A 4 21.65 -64.50 16.70
C ILE A 4 20.42 -63.60 16.82
N VAL A 5 20.50 -62.57 17.66
CA VAL A 5 19.47 -61.51 17.77
C VAL A 5 19.93 -60.37 16.87
N LEU A 6 19.24 -60.16 15.74
CA LEU A 6 19.37 -58.93 14.96
C LEU A 6 18.53 -57.84 15.63
N LEU A 7 19.18 -56.84 16.20
CA LEU A 7 18.56 -55.56 16.56
C LEU A 7 18.68 -54.61 15.36
N THR A 8 17.58 -54.41 14.65
CA THR A 8 17.43 -53.34 13.65
C THR A 8 17.18 -52.01 14.37
N VAL A 9 18.17 -51.11 14.31
CA VAL A 9 18.03 -49.71 14.72
C VAL A 9 17.30 -48.95 13.60
N LEU A 10 16.02 -48.64 13.80
CA LEU A 10 15.31 -47.68 12.95
C LEU A 10 15.60 -46.28 13.48
N ALA A 11 16.53 -45.57 12.84
CA ALA A 11 16.70 -44.14 13.03
C ALA A 11 15.55 -43.41 12.30
N GLY A 12 14.54 -42.98 13.05
CA GLY A 12 13.48 -42.13 12.53
C GLY A 12 14.03 -40.72 12.26
N LEU A 13 14.18 -40.36 10.99
CA LEU A 13 14.42 -38.99 10.55
C LEU A 13 13.22 -38.13 10.98
N VAL A 14 13.42 -37.24 11.95
CA VAL A 14 12.48 -36.16 12.22
C VAL A 14 12.69 -35.12 11.13
N ALA A 15 11.90 -35.18 10.06
CA ALA A 15 11.83 -34.10 9.10
C ALA A 15 11.12 -32.92 9.77
N ALA A 16 11.90 -32.02 10.39
CA ALA A 16 11.41 -30.71 10.75
C ALA A 16 11.06 -29.98 9.45
N GLY A 17 9.78 -29.95 9.10
CA GLY A 17 9.29 -29.10 8.02
C GLY A 17 9.54 -27.65 8.40
N THR A 18 10.60 -27.05 7.90
CA THR A 18 10.74 -25.60 7.88
C THR A 18 9.68 -25.08 6.93
N ALA A 19 8.59 -24.56 7.48
CA ALA A 19 7.69 -23.71 6.72
C ALA A 19 8.52 -22.53 6.21
N LEU A 20 8.83 -22.54 4.90
CA LEU A 20 9.33 -21.35 4.23
C LEU A 20 8.17 -20.37 4.22
N ALA A 21 8.14 -19.44 5.19
CA ALA A 21 7.42 -18.21 5.00
C ALA A 21 8.01 -17.59 3.73
N GLY A 22 7.23 -17.56 2.64
CA GLY A 22 7.62 -16.83 1.45
C GLY A 22 7.86 -15.39 1.90
N ALA A 23 9.12 -14.96 1.88
CA ALA A 23 9.48 -13.58 2.14
C ALA A 23 8.97 -12.75 0.95
N ASN A 24 7.68 -12.46 0.94
CA ASN A 24 7.16 -11.37 0.14
C ASN A 24 7.83 -10.12 0.70
N GLY A 25 8.48 -9.32 -0.15
CA GLY A 25 9.11 -8.08 0.27
C GLY A 25 8.11 -7.10 0.89
N PRO A 26 8.58 -5.93 1.37
CA PRO A 26 7.71 -4.89 1.92
C PRO A 26 6.50 -4.63 1.03
N SER A 27 5.33 -4.46 1.63
CA SER A 27 4.08 -4.26 0.91
C SER A 27 3.19 -3.25 1.62
N ALA A 28 2.23 -2.71 0.87
CA ALA A 28 1.16 -1.89 1.40
C ALA A 28 -0.10 -2.20 0.62
N THR A 29 -1.20 -2.49 1.31
CA THR A 29 -2.49 -2.76 0.68
C THR A 29 -3.58 -2.08 1.46
N GLY A 30 -4.59 -1.57 0.79
CA GLY A 30 -5.71 -1.04 1.53
C GLY A 30 -6.76 -0.41 0.66
N GLY A 31 -7.74 0.14 1.35
CA GLY A 31 -8.67 1.08 0.76
C GLY A 31 -9.19 2.04 1.81
N SER A 32 -9.67 3.18 1.35
CA SER A 32 -10.18 4.22 2.23
C SER A 32 -11.38 4.94 1.63
N HIS A 33 -12.21 5.43 2.54
CA HIS A 33 -13.26 6.40 2.31
C HIS A 33 -13.10 7.51 3.36
N LEU A 34 -13.20 8.78 2.94
CA LEU A 34 -13.19 9.91 3.87
C LEU A 34 -13.83 11.16 3.27
N VAL A 35 -14.35 12.03 4.13
CA VAL A 35 -14.86 13.36 3.74
C VAL A 35 -14.06 14.44 4.45
N ALA A 36 -13.51 15.38 3.68
CA ALA A 36 -12.82 16.56 4.18
C ALA A 36 -13.59 17.83 3.80
N HIS A 37 -13.61 18.81 4.71
CA HIS A 37 -14.26 20.10 4.50
C HIS A 37 -13.23 21.24 4.60
N ASP A 38 -13.44 22.28 3.79
CA ASP A 38 -12.60 23.50 3.76
C ASP A 38 -11.09 23.21 3.53
N VAL A 39 -10.78 22.23 2.68
CA VAL A 39 -9.39 21.83 2.35
C VAL A 39 -9.05 22.14 0.90
N PHE A 40 -7.80 22.51 0.64
CA PHE A 40 -7.31 22.82 -0.72
C PHE A 40 -8.09 23.91 -1.48
N GLY A 41 -8.83 24.75 -0.75
CA GLY A 41 -9.72 25.75 -1.34
C GLY A 41 -11.08 25.21 -1.80
N LEU A 42 -11.37 23.94 -1.51
CA LEU A 42 -12.64 23.27 -1.75
C LEU A 42 -13.52 23.36 -0.50
N GLN A 43 -14.84 23.44 -0.69
CA GLN A 43 -15.80 23.37 0.42
C GLN A 43 -15.92 21.93 0.93
N THR A 44 -15.98 20.96 0.02
CA THR A 44 -16.07 19.54 0.32
C THR A 44 -15.24 18.74 -0.66
N LEU A 45 -14.44 17.85 -0.11
CA LEU A 45 -13.69 16.84 -0.84
C LEU A 45 -14.00 15.47 -0.25
N GLU A 46 -14.71 14.65 -1.02
CA GLU A 46 -15.10 13.29 -0.62
C GLU A 46 -14.28 12.27 -1.40
N LEU A 47 -13.43 11.52 -0.71
CA LEU A 47 -12.80 10.31 -1.24
C LEU A 47 -13.80 9.17 -1.20
N GLN A 48 -14.52 8.95 -2.30
CA GLN A 48 -15.59 7.97 -2.35
C GLN A 48 -15.08 6.54 -2.34
N ASP A 49 -14.03 6.28 -3.10
CA ASP A 49 -13.48 4.94 -3.29
C ASP A 49 -12.00 5.06 -3.64
N PHE A 50 -11.17 4.61 -2.72
CA PHE A 50 -9.76 4.45 -2.93
C PHE A 50 -9.36 3.04 -2.57
N GLY A 51 -8.68 2.37 -3.49
CA GLY A 51 -8.16 1.02 -3.29
C GLY A 51 -6.79 0.89 -3.94
N PHE A 52 -5.89 0.14 -3.29
CA PHE A 52 -4.57 -0.12 -3.81
C PHE A 52 -3.94 -1.40 -3.27
N ASN A 53 -2.97 -1.91 -4.03
CA ASN A 53 -2.00 -2.89 -3.60
C ASN A 53 -0.63 -2.47 -4.14
N ALA A 54 0.41 -2.59 -3.32
CA ALA A 54 1.78 -2.33 -3.67
C ALA A 54 2.67 -3.40 -3.03
N THR A 55 3.61 -3.95 -3.80
CA THR A 55 4.62 -4.88 -3.31
C THR A 55 5.96 -4.49 -3.88
N LEU A 56 6.95 -4.30 -3.00
CA LEU A 56 8.31 -3.96 -3.41
C LEU A 56 8.92 -5.14 -4.17
N LYS A 57 9.44 -4.85 -5.36
CA LYS A 57 10.18 -5.83 -6.17
C LYS A 57 11.68 -5.72 -5.98
N ASP A 58 12.17 -4.49 -6.14
CA ASP A 58 13.58 -4.10 -6.01
C ASP A 58 13.62 -2.72 -5.36
N VAL A 59 14.79 -2.25 -4.96
CA VAL A 59 14.94 -0.91 -4.35
C VAL A 59 14.37 0.16 -5.29
N GLY A 60 13.34 0.88 -4.83
CA GLY A 60 12.67 1.95 -5.58
C GLY A 60 11.68 1.49 -6.65
N SER A 61 11.50 0.17 -6.87
CA SER A 61 10.56 -0.40 -7.84
C SER A 61 9.53 -1.28 -7.15
N ALA A 62 8.26 -1.08 -7.51
CA ALA A 62 7.16 -1.85 -6.99
C ALA A 62 6.23 -2.36 -8.09
N ASP A 63 5.48 -3.40 -7.76
CA ASP A 63 4.36 -3.90 -8.54
C ASP A 63 3.05 -3.68 -7.78
N GLY A 64 1.96 -3.49 -8.51
CA GLY A 64 0.64 -3.37 -7.92
C GLY A 64 -0.28 -2.51 -8.77
N TRP A 65 -1.33 -2.01 -8.13
CA TRP A 65 -2.38 -1.22 -8.78
C TRP A 65 -3.00 -0.24 -7.80
N PHE A 66 -3.64 0.81 -8.34
CA PHE A 66 -4.52 1.69 -7.60
C PHE A 66 -5.78 2.02 -8.41
N ASN A 67 -6.90 2.22 -7.69
CA ASN A 67 -8.11 2.85 -8.17
C ASN A 67 -8.41 4.03 -7.25
N TYR A 68 -8.71 5.18 -7.82
CA TYR A 68 -8.99 6.39 -7.06
C TYR A 68 -10.23 7.08 -7.62
N ARG A 69 -11.15 7.45 -6.75
CA ARG A 69 -12.36 8.21 -7.06
C ARG A 69 -12.67 9.17 -5.92
N ASP A 70 -12.77 10.43 -6.25
CA ASP A 70 -13.23 11.47 -5.35
C ASP A 70 -14.26 12.40 -6.03
N VAL A 71 -14.81 13.29 -5.21
CA VAL A 71 -15.70 14.35 -5.63
C VAL A 71 -15.23 15.65 -4.99
N GLU A 72 -14.79 16.59 -5.82
CA GLU A 72 -14.34 17.93 -5.46
C GLU A 72 -15.48 18.94 -5.71
N ASP A 73 -16.12 19.44 -4.65
CA ASP A 73 -17.26 20.39 -4.75
C ASP A 73 -18.35 19.94 -5.75
N GLY A 74 -18.65 18.65 -5.77
CA GLY A 74 -19.64 18.03 -6.65
C GLY A 74 -19.10 17.63 -8.04
N THR A 75 -17.83 17.89 -8.33
CA THR A 75 -17.16 17.48 -9.57
C THR A 75 -16.43 16.16 -9.36
N PRO A 76 -16.83 15.06 -10.03
CA PRO A 76 -16.18 13.77 -9.85
C PRO A 76 -14.83 13.75 -10.57
N PHE A 77 -13.82 13.18 -9.91
CA PHE A 77 -12.55 12.82 -10.53
C PHE A 77 -12.24 11.34 -10.29
N SER A 78 -11.63 10.70 -11.28
CA SER A 78 -11.20 9.31 -11.18
C SER A 78 -9.87 9.08 -11.88
N ALA A 79 -9.04 8.22 -11.29
CA ALA A 79 -7.77 7.80 -11.84
C ALA A 79 -7.46 6.36 -11.45
N ASP A 80 -6.93 5.58 -12.38
CA ASP A 80 -6.43 4.24 -12.10
C ASP A 80 -5.14 3.94 -12.88
N GLY A 81 -4.36 3.00 -12.36
CA GLY A 81 -3.13 2.58 -13.01
C GLY A 81 -2.24 1.67 -12.15
N PRO A 82 -1.07 1.29 -12.68
CA PRO A 82 -0.10 0.48 -11.96
C PRO A 82 0.63 1.31 -10.90
N VAL A 83 0.93 0.67 -9.78
CA VAL A 83 1.95 1.12 -8.84
C VAL A 83 3.33 0.82 -9.45
N THR A 84 4.25 1.76 -9.32
CA THR A 84 5.61 1.66 -9.87
C THR A 84 6.70 1.89 -8.82
N CYS A 85 6.41 2.56 -7.72
CA CYS A 85 7.33 2.72 -6.61
C CYS A 85 6.62 2.56 -5.26
N LEU A 86 7.37 2.03 -4.29
CA LEU A 86 6.96 1.82 -2.91
C LEU A 86 8.17 2.03 -2.03
N THR A 87 8.01 2.74 -0.93
CA THR A 87 8.90 2.61 0.23
C THR A 87 8.07 2.41 1.47
N VAL A 88 8.46 1.45 2.30
CA VAL A 88 7.86 1.17 3.60
C VAL A 88 8.87 1.49 4.69
N ILE A 89 8.47 2.28 5.69
CA ILE A 89 9.27 2.58 6.88
C ILE A 89 8.36 2.44 8.09
N GLY A 90 8.60 1.42 8.93
CA GLY A 90 7.72 1.15 10.06
C GLY A 90 6.32 0.79 9.60
N ARG A 91 5.34 1.65 9.89
CA ARG A 91 3.92 1.47 9.52
C ARG A 91 3.48 2.43 8.41
N ASP A 92 4.43 3.18 7.86
CA ASP A 92 4.21 4.18 6.84
C ASP A 92 4.63 3.65 5.49
N ALA A 93 3.86 4.02 4.47
CA ALA A 93 4.17 3.69 3.08
C ALA A 93 4.01 4.91 2.17
N TRP A 94 5.07 5.19 1.40
CA TRP A 94 5.07 6.15 0.30
C TRP A 94 4.89 5.37 -0.99
N ILE A 95 3.77 5.62 -1.66
CA ILE A 95 3.35 4.83 -2.83
C ILE A 95 3.23 5.77 -4.02
N GLY A 96 3.72 5.30 -5.16
CA GLY A 96 3.65 6.04 -6.41
C GLY A 96 3.37 5.14 -7.61
N GLY A 97 2.68 5.68 -8.59
CA GLY A 97 2.29 4.98 -9.80
C GLY A 97 2.13 5.90 -11.00
N VAL A 98 1.59 5.34 -12.08
CA VAL A 98 1.30 6.08 -13.32
C VAL A 98 -0.20 6.05 -13.57
N ILE A 99 -0.80 7.21 -13.84
CA ILE A 99 -2.20 7.29 -14.25
C ILE A 99 -2.32 6.74 -15.66
N ARG A 100 -3.03 5.62 -15.83
CA ARG A 100 -3.26 4.99 -17.14
C ARG A 100 -4.62 5.32 -17.70
N LYS A 101 -5.59 5.56 -16.84
CA LYS A 101 -6.95 5.90 -17.21
C LYS A 101 -7.50 6.92 -16.24
N SER A 102 -8.19 7.92 -16.76
CA SER A 102 -8.89 8.92 -15.98
C SER A 102 -10.13 9.44 -16.70
N ASN A 103 -11.08 10.01 -15.95
CA ASN A 103 -12.15 10.82 -16.55
C ASN A 103 -11.66 12.22 -16.99
N ASP A 104 -10.47 12.65 -16.54
CA ASP A 104 -9.73 13.78 -17.08
C ASP A 104 -8.54 13.27 -17.93
N PRO A 105 -8.63 13.31 -19.27
CA PRO A 105 -7.57 12.79 -20.13
C PRO A 105 -6.27 13.59 -20.05
N THR A 106 -6.26 14.78 -19.44
CA THR A 106 -5.05 15.61 -19.33
C THR A 106 -4.03 15.07 -18.33
N VAL A 107 -4.48 14.21 -17.40
CA VAL A 107 -3.60 13.58 -16.39
C VAL A 107 -3.13 12.18 -16.80
N GLU A 108 -3.62 11.62 -17.91
CA GLU A 108 -3.16 10.31 -18.38
C GLU A 108 -1.68 10.36 -18.80
N GLY A 109 -0.90 9.40 -18.33
CA GLY A 109 0.55 9.35 -18.50
C GLY A 109 1.33 10.16 -17.46
N LEU A 110 0.66 10.96 -16.63
CA LEU A 110 1.27 11.59 -15.46
C LEU A 110 1.45 10.57 -14.33
N GLY A 111 2.29 10.96 -13.38
CA GLY A 111 2.51 10.21 -12.16
C GLY A 111 1.50 10.59 -11.08
N ALA A 112 1.18 9.61 -10.24
CA ALA A 112 0.33 9.76 -9.06
C ALA A 112 1.09 9.30 -7.82
N TRP A 113 0.88 9.94 -6.68
CA TRP A 113 1.48 9.52 -5.41
C TRP A 113 0.59 9.82 -4.21
N TRP A 114 0.73 9.01 -3.17
CA TRP A 114 0.02 9.16 -1.90
C TRP A 114 0.81 8.50 -0.78
N HIS A 115 0.49 8.91 0.45
CA HIS A 115 1.06 8.33 1.65
C HIS A 115 -0.03 7.64 2.46
N VAL A 116 0.31 6.53 3.12
CA VAL A 116 -0.57 5.87 4.08
C VAL A 116 0.15 5.49 5.38
N THR A 117 -0.61 5.39 6.45
CA THR A 117 -0.18 4.88 7.76
C THR A 117 -1.18 3.91 8.29
N ASP A 118 -0.70 2.71 8.59
CA ASP A 118 -1.42 1.68 9.32
C ASP A 118 -1.32 1.99 10.82
N ASN A 119 -2.43 2.35 11.46
CA ASN A 119 -2.50 2.61 12.90
C ASN A 119 -2.94 1.38 13.70
N GLY A 120 -3.52 0.38 13.04
CA GLY A 120 -3.76 -0.97 13.56
C GLY A 120 -5.22 -1.36 13.66
N GLU A 121 -5.42 -2.65 13.92
CA GLU A 121 -6.75 -3.28 13.94
C GLU A 121 -7.34 -3.44 15.35
N GLY A 122 -6.64 -2.94 16.37
CA GLY A 122 -7.09 -2.98 17.75
C GLY A 122 -8.37 -2.17 17.94
N ALA A 123 -9.26 -2.64 18.82
CA ALA A 123 -10.52 -1.95 19.11
C ALA A 123 -10.35 -0.51 19.64
N ASN A 124 -9.14 -0.13 20.08
CA ASN A 124 -8.80 1.21 20.56
C ASN A 124 -7.70 1.87 19.71
N ASP A 125 -7.31 1.27 18.60
CA ASP A 125 -6.31 1.85 17.72
C ASP A 125 -6.93 3.06 16.99
N PRO A 126 -6.16 4.14 16.75
CA PRO A 126 -6.63 5.24 15.93
C PRO A 126 -6.98 4.77 14.52
N PRO A 127 -7.88 5.47 13.79
CA PRO A 127 -8.11 5.19 12.38
C PRO A 127 -6.81 5.31 11.58
N ASP A 128 -6.68 4.50 10.53
CA ASP A 128 -5.59 4.65 9.56
C ASP A 128 -5.61 6.05 8.92
N VAL A 129 -4.48 6.43 8.36
CA VAL A 129 -4.30 7.75 7.75
C VAL A 129 -3.90 7.59 6.29
N THR A 130 -4.47 8.44 5.44
CA THR A 130 -4.03 8.61 4.05
C THR A 130 -3.90 10.08 3.68
N THR A 131 -3.23 10.36 2.57
CA THR A 131 -3.35 11.63 1.86
C THR A 131 -4.28 11.48 0.66
N PHE A 132 -4.78 12.61 0.13
CA PHE A 132 -5.34 12.63 -1.22
C PHE A 132 -4.25 12.44 -2.28
N LEU A 133 -4.66 12.16 -3.52
CA LEU A 133 -3.75 11.87 -4.62
C LEU A 133 -2.98 13.12 -5.05
N GLY A 134 -1.66 13.07 -4.97
CA GLY A 134 -0.80 14.03 -5.66
C GLY A 134 -0.63 13.63 -7.12
N ILE A 135 -0.70 14.59 -8.04
CA ILE A 135 -0.53 14.37 -9.49
C ILE A 135 0.58 15.26 -10.02
N GLY A 136 1.43 14.72 -10.90
CA GLY A 136 2.53 15.47 -11.49
C GLY A 136 3.43 14.63 -12.40
N SER A 137 4.68 15.05 -12.55
CA SER A 137 5.63 14.30 -13.40
C SER A 137 6.00 12.95 -12.79
N LEU A 138 6.32 11.96 -13.64
CA LEU A 138 6.86 10.66 -13.19
C LEU A 138 8.12 10.79 -12.32
N ALA A 139 8.96 11.79 -12.60
CA ALA A 139 10.14 12.07 -11.80
C ALA A 139 9.77 12.55 -10.38
N ALA A 140 8.72 13.36 -10.25
CA ALA A 140 8.21 13.80 -8.94
C ALA A 140 7.61 12.63 -8.16
N THR A 141 6.90 11.71 -8.83
CA THR A 141 6.38 10.47 -8.23
C THR A 141 7.50 9.60 -7.68
N GLN A 142 8.54 9.34 -8.48
CA GLN A 142 9.69 8.57 -8.00
C GLN A 142 10.38 9.27 -6.83
N ALA A 143 10.61 10.59 -6.95
CA ALA A 143 11.21 11.38 -5.88
C ALA A 143 10.37 11.37 -4.59
N PHE A 144 9.05 11.23 -4.67
CA PHE A 144 8.20 11.08 -3.49
C PHE A 144 8.49 9.77 -2.74
N CYS A 145 8.58 8.65 -3.46
CA CYS A 145 8.97 7.36 -2.90
C CYS A 145 10.41 7.39 -2.35
N ASP A 146 11.35 8.00 -3.08
CA ASP A 146 12.78 7.99 -2.71
C ASP A 146 13.13 8.92 -1.54
N ASN A 147 12.42 10.05 -1.40
CA ASN A 147 12.75 11.07 -0.38
C ASN A 147 11.89 10.96 0.88
N HIS A 148 10.81 10.20 0.85
CA HIS A 148 9.93 9.97 2.00
C HIS A 148 9.53 11.29 2.69
N PRO A 149 9.01 12.28 1.95
CA PRO A 149 8.71 13.58 2.53
C PRO A 149 7.69 13.42 3.67
N ALA A 150 7.82 14.25 4.70
CA ALA A 150 6.84 14.32 5.77
C ALA A 150 5.44 14.66 5.24
N TYR A 151 4.40 14.23 5.95
CA TYR A 151 3.02 14.51 5.57
C TYR A 151 2.80 15.99 5.34
N ARG A 152 2.22 16.30 4.20
CA ARG A 152 1.75 17.65 3.93
C ARG A 152 0.33 17.85 4.45
N PHE A 153 -0.54 16.85 4.23
CA PHE A 153 -1.96 16.90 4.57
C PHE A 153 -2.49 15.49 4.88
N PRO A 154 -2.24 14.96 6.10
CA PRO A 154 -2.76 13.66 6.52
C PRO A 154 -4.25 13.76 6.89
N PHE A 155 -5.03 12.76 6.50
CA PHE A 155 -6.44 12.62 6.84
C PHE A 155 -6.68 11.24 7.46
N ALA A 156 -7.32 11.21 8.63
CA ALA A 156 -7.85 9.98 9.18
C ALA A 156 -8.96 9.47 8.25
N ILE A 157 -8.99 8.15 7.99
CA ILE A 157 -10.03 7.56 7.15
C ILE A 157 -11.32 7.39 7.96
N ASP A 158 -12.47 7.62 7.33
CA ASP A 158 -13.78 7.40 7.94
C ASP A 158 -14.23 5.94 7.79
N GLY A 159 -13.66 5.23 6.81
CA GLY A 159 -13.88 3.81 6.59
C GLY A 159 -12.87 3.20 5.62
N GLY A 160 -12.79 1.88 5.63
CA GLY A 160 -11.74 1.14 4.93
C GLY A 160 -10.74 0.53 5.91
N ASN A 161 -9.64 0.01 5.38
CA ASN A 161 -8.53 -0.57 6.15
C ASN A 161 -7.27 -0.49 5.30
N ILE A 162 -6.17 -0.04 5.91
CA ILE A 162 -4.83 -0.03 5.34
C ILE A 162 -3.93 -0.97 6.14
N GLN A 163 -3.26 -1.86 5.42
CA GLN A 163 -2.27 -2.78 5.98
C GLN A 163 -0.89 -2.42 5.43
N VAL A 164 0.04 -2.15 6.34
CA VAL A 164 1.47 -1.98 6.05
C VAL A 164 2.24 -2.98 6.90
N PRO A 165 2.43 -4.22 6.41
CA PRO A 165 3.12 -5.25 7.17
C PRO A 165 4.56 -4.80 7.48
N PRO A 166 5.05 -5.09 8.70
CA PRO A 166 6.44 -4.83 9.03
C PRO A 166 7.35 -5.66 8.10
N SER A 167 8.30 -4.96 7.48
CA SER A 167 9.35 -5.52 6.63
C SER A 167 10.42 -6.29 7.41
#